data_AF-A0AA38GR67-F1
#
_entry.id   AF-A0AA38GR67-F1
#
_cell.length_a   1.000
_cell.length_b   1.000
_cell.length_c   1.000
_cell.angle_alpha   90.00
_cell.angle_beta   90.00
_cell.angle_gamma   90.00
#
_symmetry.space_group_name_H-M   'P 1'
#
loop_
_entity.id
_entity.type
_entity.pdbx_description
1 polymer ?
#
loop_
_entity_poly.entity_id
_entity_poly.type
_entity_poly.pdbx_seq_one_letter_code
_entity_poly.pdbx_strand_id
1 'polypeptide(L)' 'MDSLDDAIQVITTIIWTTSVHHAVINFGLYSYGGYIAVMPIISRFLTPEKGTPEYDELLINPDEYFFKT' A
#
# COMPACT_ATOMS: atom_id res chain seq x y z
N MET A 1 5.60 22.12 27.33
CA MET A 1 4.79 22.94 26.40
C MET A 1 4.87 24.32 26.99
N ASP A 2 5.94 25.02 26.63
CA ASP A 2 6.52 26.07 27.49
C ASP A 2 6.30 27.46 26.88
N SER A 3 5.71 27.52 25.67
CA SER A 3 5.30 28.73 24.97
C SER A 3 3.90 28.57 24.33
N LEU A 4 3.29 29.70 23.97
CA LEU A 4 2.05 29.71 23.18
C LEU A 4 2.27 29.07 21.80
N ASP A 5 3.43 29.28 21.20
CA ASP A 5 3.77 28.72 19.89
C ASP A 5 3.86 27.19 19.94
N ASP A 6 4.41 26.62 21.02
CA ASP A 6 4.41 25.16 21.23
C ASP A 6 2.98 24.63 21.30
N ALA A 7 2.08 25.35 21.99
CA ALA A 7 0.68 24.97 22.13
C ALA A 7 -0.04 24.98 20.79
N ILE A 8 0.16 26.04 20.00
CA ILE A 8 -0.41 26.17 18.66
C ILE A 8 0.09 25.03 17.78
N GLN A 9 1.40 24.76 17.77
CA GLN A 9 1.98 23.70 16.95
C GLN A 9 1.40 22.32 17.30
N VAL A 10 1.33 21.99 18.59
CA VAL A 10 0.80 20.70 19.05
C VAL A 10 -0.67 20.54 18.66
N ILE A 11 -1.50 21.55 18.92
CA ILE A 11 -2.93 21.50 18.62
C ILE A 11 -3.17 21.41 17.11
N THR A 12 -2.47 22.23 16.31
CA THR A 12 -2.55 22.16 14.85
C THR A 12 -2.13 20.79 14.33
N THR A 13 -1.10 20.17 14.91
CA THR A 13 -0.66 18.82 14.54
C THR A 13 -1.72 17.77 14.85
N ILE A 14 -2.39 17.86 16.00
CA ILE A 14 -3.48 16.95 16.37
C ILE A 14 -4.66 17.11 15.40
N ILE A 15 -5.08 18.35 15.14
CA ILE A 15 -6.17 18.64 14.19
C ILE A 15 -5.82 18.10 12.80
N TRP A 16 -4.62 18.39 12.29
CA TRP A 16 -4.18 17.92 10.97
C TRP A 16 -4.15 16.39 10.88
N THR A 17 -3.56 15.73 11.89
CA THR A 17 -3.41 14.27 11.92
C THR A 17 -4.77 13.57 11.94
N THR A 18 -5.70 14.05 12.76
CA THR A 18 -7.02 13.43 12.95
C THR A 18 -8.00 13.75 11.81
N SER A 19 -7.77 14.83 11.07
CA SER A 19 -8.63 15.23 9.94
C SER A 19 -8.00 14.87 8.59
N VAL A 20 -7.19 15.77 8.05
CA VAL A 20 -6.73 15.70 6.66
C VAL A 20 -5.81 14.50 6.44
N HIS A 21 -4.87 14.24 7.35
CA HIS A 21 -3.97 13.11 7.21
C HIS A 21 -4.73 11.78 7.20
N HIS A 22 -5.63 11.58 8.17
CA HIS A 22 -6.51 10.40 8.22
C HIS A 22 -7.35 10.25 6.95
N ALA A 23 -7.95 11.34 6.46
CA ALA A 23 -8.81 11.32 5.29
C ALA A 23 -8.07 10.90 4.01
N VAL A 24 -6.88 11.46 3.77
CA VAL A 24 -6.08 11.19 2.56
C VAL A 24 -5.66 9.73 2.46
N ILE A 25 -5.28 9.10 3.58
CA ILE A 25 -4.82 7.70 3.57
C ILE A 25 -5.97 6.68 3.63
N ASN A 26 -7.13 7.03 4.20
CA ASN A 26 -8.24 6.09 4.34
C ASN A 26 -9.22 6.10 3.16
N PHE A 27 -9.70 7.27 2.75
CA PHE A 27 -10.82 7.32 1.81
C PHE A 27 -10.42 6.96 0.36
N GLY A 28 -9.12 6.90 0.06
CA GLY A 28 -8.61 6.37 -1.20
C GLY A 28 -8.47 4.85 -1.25
N LEU A 29 -8.51 4.16 -0.10
CA LEU A 29 -8.10 2.76 0.00
C LEU A 29 -8.91 1.84 -0.94
N TYR A 30 -10.23 1.97 -0.94
CA TYR A 30 -11.07 1.14 -1.81
C TYR A 30 -11.04 1.61 -3.26
N SER A 31 -11.01 2.93 -3.48
CA SER A 31 -10.97 3.50 -4.84
C SER A 31 -9.72 3.08 -5.61
N TYR A 32 -8.58 2.89 -4.93
CA TYR A 32 -7.34 2.41 -5.53
C TYR A 32 -7.12 0.90 -5.36
N GLY A 33 -7.34 0.38 -4.14
CA GLY A 33 -7.05 -1.01 -3.77
C GLY A 33 -8.23 -1.97 -3.86
N GLY A 34 -9.41 -1.52 -4.28
CA GLY A 34 -10.59 -2.38 -4.43
C GLY A 34 -10.43 -3.47 -5.49
N TYR A 35 -9.53 -3.27 -6.45
CA TYR A 35 -9.05 -4.33 -7.33
C TYR A 35 -7.69 -4.83 -6.84
N ILE A 36 -7.66 -6.07 -6.33
CA ILE A 36 -6.50 -6.63 -5.62
C ILE A 36 -5.21 -6.64 -6.44
N ALA A 37 -5.30 -6.70 -7.77
CA ALA A 37 -4.14 -6.67 -8.64
C ALA A 37 -3.44 -5.29 -8.67
N VAL A 38 -4.15 -4.21 -8.36
CA VAL A 38 -3.58 -2.86 -8.31
C VAL A 38 -2.83 -2.63 -7.01
N MET A 39 -3.25 -3.26 -5.91
CA MET A 39 -2.62 -3.09 -4.60
C MET A 39 -2.57 -4.42 -3.81
N PRO A 40 -1.74 -5.38 -4.23
CA PRO A 40 -1.61 -6.65 -3.53
C PRO A 40 -1.04 -6.44 -2.13
N ILE A 41 -1.69 -7.01 -1.12
CA ILE A 41 -1.29 -6.91 0.29
C ILE A 41 -0.37 -8.05 0.73
N ILE A 42 -0.26 -9.10 -0.07
CA ILE A 42 0.53 -10.30 0.21
C ILE A 42 1.11 -10.88 -1.09
N SER A 43 2.29 -11.45 -0.98
CA SER A 43 2.89 -12.35 -1.96
C SER A 43 3.11 -13.70 -1.30
N ARG A 44 2.57 -14.77 -1.88
CA ARG A 44 2.66 -16.16 -1.41
C ARG A 44 3.95 -16.83 -1.87
N PHE A 45 4.52 -16.36 -2.98
CA PHE A 45 5.75 -16.90 -3.56
C PHE A 45 6.83 -15.82 -3.69
N LEU A 46 8.08 -16.27 -3.77
CA LEU A 46 9.21 -15.42 -4.14
C LEU A 46 9.24 -15.21 -5.65
N THR A 47 9.98 -14.19 -6.11
CA THR A 47 10.22 -13.99 -7.53
C THR A 47 10.95 -15.21 -8.11
N PRO A 48 10.49 -15.77 -9.25
CA PRO A 48 11.11 -16.94 -9.85
C PRO A 48 12.46 -16.58 -10.50
N GLU A 49 13.41 -17.51 -10.42
CA GLU A 49 14.75 -17.36 -11.01
C GLU A 49 14.80 -17.93 -12.42
N LYS A 50 15.66 -17.39 -13.29
CA LYS A 50 15.79 -17.89 -14.67
C LYS A 50 16.18 -19.36 -14.70
N GLY A 51 15.42 -20.15 -15.45
CA GLY A 51 15.64 -21.58 -15.62
C GLY A 51 14.94 -22.47 -14.59
N THR A 52 14.11 -21.90 -13.71
CA THR A 52 13.18 -22.71 -12.89
C THR A 52 11.85 -22.91 -13.60
N PRO A 53 11.08 -23.98 -13.28
CA PRO A 53 9.76 -24.21 -13.85
C PRO A 53 8.80 -23.02 -13.65
N GLU A 54 8.88 -22.35 -12.50
CA GLU A 54 8.05 -21.19 -12.17
C GLU A 54 8.37 -19.98 -13.08
N TYR A 55 9.62 -19.86 -13.54
CA TYR A 55 9.99 -18.83 -14.50
C TYR A 55 9.37 -19.11 -15.87
N ASP A 56 9.33 -20.38 -16.29
CA ASP A 56 8.65 -20.77 -17.52
C ASP A 56 7.12 -20.55 -17.41
N GLU A 57 6.51 -20.86 -16.26
CA GLU A 57 5.09 -20.55 -16.00
C GLU A 57 4.80 -19.05 -16.12
N LEU A 58 5.65 -18.20 -15.54
CA LEU A 58 5.56 -16.74 -15.66
C LEU A 58 5.62 -16.30 -17.13
N LEU A 59 6.50 -16.89 -17.95
CA LEU A 59 6.64 -16.55 -19.37
C LEU A 59 5.44 -17.00 -20.21
N ILE A 60 4.82 -18.12 -19.86
CA ILE A 60 3.66 -18.68 -20.58
C ILE A 60 2.41 -17.83 -20.31
N ASN A 61 2.13 -17.54 -19.03
CA ASN A 61 0.94 -16.77 -18.64
C ASN A 61 1.23 -15.83 -17.45
N PRO A 62 1.68 -14.59 -17.71
CA PRO A 62 2.01 -13.64 -16.66
C PRO A 62 0.84 -13.26 -15.76
N ASP A 63 -0.38 -13.17 -16.30
CA ASP A 63 -1.57 -12.77 -15.55
C ASP A 63 -1.96 -13.86 -14.54
N GLU A 64 -2.01 -15.12 -14.99
CA GLU A 64 -2.27 -16.26 -14.11
C GLU A 64 -1.18 -16.42 -13.06
N TYR A 65 0.09 -16.24 -13.44
CA TYR A 65 1.20 -16.27 -12.51
C TYR A 65 1.10 -15.16 -11.45
N PHE A 66 0.72 -13.95 -11.85
CA PHE A 66 0.48 -12.84 -10.93
C PHE A 66 -0.65 -13.15 -9.93
N PHE A 67 -1.75 -13.75 -10.36
CA PHE A 67 -2.84 -14.16 -9.45
C PHE A 67 -2.56 -15.45 -8.66
N LYS A 68 -1.54 -16.21 -9.02
CA LYS A 68 -1.00 -17.35 -8.24
C LYS A 68 -0.04 -16.88 -7.15
N THR A 69 0.70 -15.80 -7.42
CA THR A 69 1.57 -15.11 -6.46
C THR A 69 0.74 -14.56 -5.30
#